data_AF-A0A0R3XCL7-F1
#
_entry.id   AF-A0A0R3XCL7-F1
#
_cell.length_a   1.000
_cell.length_b   1.000
_cell.length_c   1.000
_cell.angle_alpha   90.00
_cell.angle_beta   90.00
_cell.angle_gamma   90.00
#
_symmetry.space_group_name_H-M   'P 1'
#
loop_
_entity.id
_entity.type
_entity.pdbx_description
1 polymer ?
#
loop_
_entity_poly.entity_id
_entity_poly.type
_entity_poly.pdbx_seq_one_letter_code
_entity_poly.pdbx_strand_id
1 'polypeptide(L)' 'MVEVFQGVTRGCIVSPRGCGGFGWDSCFAPIEATKGQTYAEMSADEKNAISHRSKAVKKLRSLLDRLRSSSSTFTS' A
#
# COMPACT_ATOMS: atom_id res chain seq x y z
N MET A 1 -7.14 -18.15 -16.15
CA MET A 1 -5.81 -17.64 -15.76
C MET A 1 -6.04 -16.55 -14.72
N VAL A 2 -5.23 -16.52 -13.65
CA VAL A 2 -5.35 -15.51 -12.57
C VAL A 2 -4.07 -14.69 -12.53
N GLU A 3 -4.19 -13.38 -12.43
CA GLU A 3 -3.07 -12.46 -12.24
C GLU A 3 -3.05 -11.93 -10.80
N VAL A 4 -1.86 -11.87 -10.18
CA VAL A 4 -1.69 -11.49 -8.78
C VAL A 4 -0.79 -10.27 -8.66
N PHE A 5 -1.25 -9.27 -7.91
CA PHE A 5 -0.48 -8.05 -7.62
C PHE A 5 -0.07 -8.01 -6.15
N GLN A 6 1.23 -8.12 -5.91
CA GLN A 6 1.79 -8.03 -4.56
C GLN A 6 2.32 -6.62 -4.27
N GLY A 7 1.97 -6.08 -3.12
CA GLY A 7 2.61 -4.92 -2.52
C GLY A 7 3.32 -5.30 -1.23
N VAL A 8 4.49 -4.73 -1.00
CA VAL A 8 5.34 -5.03 0.15
C VAL A 8 5.80 -3.72 0.76
N THR A 9 5.79 -3.66 2.10
CA THR A 9 6.41 -2.58 2.85
C THR A 9 7.38 -3.20 3.84
N ARG A 10 8.64 -2.80 3.75
CA ARG A 10 9.68 -3.23 4.69
C ARG A 10 9.60 -2.39 5.96
N GLY A 11 9.93 -3.00 7.09
CA GLY A 11 9.81 -2.38 8.40
C GLY A 11 10.46 -3.23 9.48
N CYS A 12 10.37 -2.74 10.71
CA CYS A 12 10.82 -3.42 11.90
C CYS A 12 9.65 -3.68 12.84
N ILE A 13 9.72 -4.77 13.59
CA ILE A 13 8.84 -5.00 14.72
C ILE A 13 9.37 -4.21 15.91
N VAL A 14 8.49 -3.47 16.57
CA VAL A 14 8.80 -2.58 17.69
C VAL A 14 7.78 -2.77 18.80
N SER A 15 8.09 -2.29 20.01
CA SER A 15 7.11 -2.25 21.10
C SER A 15 5.85 -1.48 20.67
N PRO A 16 4.65 -1.95 21.04
CA PRO A 16 3.38 -1.38 20.58
C PRO A 16 3.28 0.11 20.90
N ARG A 17 2.92 0.94 19.90
CA ARG A 17 2.62 2.37 20.06
C ARG A 17 1.45 2.81 19.19
N GLY A 18 0.85 3.95 19.54
CA GLY A 18 -0.32 4.49 18.85
C GLY A 18 -1.63 3.80 19.25
N CYS A 19 -2.73 4.55 19.13
CA CYS A 19 -4.09 4.11 19.45
C CYS A 19 -4.99 4.00 18.20
N GLY A 20 -4.46 4.30 17.01
CA GLY A 20 -5.14 4.12 15.73
C GLY A 20 -4.80 2.78 15.05
N GLY A 21 -5.37 2.56 13.87
CA GLY A 21 -5.09 1.37 13.05
C GLY A 21 -5.86 0.11 13.46
N PHE A 22 -5.46 -1.04 12.91
CA PHE A 22 -6.09 -2.34 13.14
C PHE A 22 -5.03 -3.44 13.28
N GLY A 23 -5.26 -4.37 14.20
CA GLY A 23 -4.41 -5.54 14.39
C GLY A 23 -2.97 -5.17 14.77
N TRP A 24 -2.01 -5.55 13.93
CA TRP A 24 -0.57 -5.44 14.20
C TRP A 24 0.04 -4.06 13.89
N ASP A 25 -0.78 -3.10 13.45
CA ASP A 25 -0.34 -1.76 13.07
C ASP A 25 0.50 -1.06 14.15
N SER A 26 0.19 -1.30 15.44
CA SER A 26 0.89 -0.71 16.58
C SER A 26 2.29 -1.28 16.81
N CYS A 27 2.60 -2.44 16.25
CA CYS A 27 3.89 -3.11 16.44
C CYS A 27 4.80 -3.03 15.21
N PHE A 28 4.35 -2.41 14.11
CA PHE A 28 5.11 -2.36 12.87
C PHE A 28 5.48 -0.94 12.48
N ALA A 29 6.78 -0.66 12.44
CA ALA A 29 7.34 0.60 11.98
C ALA A 29 7.92 0.43 10.56
N PRO A 30 7.28 0.96 9.50
CA PRO A 30 7.82 0.89 8.14
C PRO A 30 9.09 1.75 8.01
N ILE A 31 10.05 1.27 7.22
CA ILE A 31 11.30 2.02 6.93
C ILE A 31 10.99 3.36 6.24
N GLU A 32 9.93 3.42 5.45
CA GLU A 32 9.49 4.61 4.72
C GLU A 32 8.73 5.63 5.62
N ALA A 33 8.48 5.34 6.90
CA ALA A 33 7.87 6.32 7.81
C ALA A 33 8.84 7.47 8.11
N THR A 34 8.35 8.70 8.02
CA THR A 34 9.16 9.92 8.20
C THR A 34 9.77 10.06 9.60
N LYS A 35 9.16 9.47 10.63
CA LYS A 35 9.59 9.63 12.04
C LYS A 35 9.74 8.30 12.80
N GLY A 36 9.94 7.19 12.08
CA GLY A 36 9.95 5.85 12.72
C GLY A 36 8.64 5.48 13.41
N GLN A 37 7.55 6.12 13.01
CA GLN A 37 6.20 5.86 13.50
C GLN A 37 5.76 4.45 13.14
N THR A 38 4.97 3.85 14.03
CA THR A 38 4.20 2.65 13.71
C THR A 38 3.02 3.00 12.80
N TYR A 39 2.44 2.02 12.10
CA TYR A 39 1.23 2.27 11.32
C TYR A 39 0.07 2.81 12.15
N ALA A 40 -0.01 2.48 13.44
CA ALA A 40 -1.04 2.98 14.36
C ALA A 40 -0.84 4.46 14.75
N GLU A 41 0.38 4.99 14.60
CA GLU A 41 0.73 6.39 14.88
C GLU A 41 0.63 7.28 13.64
N MET A 42 0.38 6.70 12.46
CA MET A 42 0.25 7.42 11.20
C MET A 42 -1.21 7.81 10.94
N SER A 43 -1.43 8.98 10.34
CA SER A 43 -2.73 9.29 9.76
C SER A 43 -3.09 8.32 8.62
N ALA A 44 -4.37 8.26 8.26
CA ALA A 44 -4.83 7.41 7.17
C ALA A 44 -4.12 7.75 5.84
N ASP A 45 -3.90 9.03 5.55
CA ASP A 45 -3.26 9.49 4.32
C ASP A 45 -1.78 9.12 4.28
N GLU A 46 -1.04 9.33 5.36
CA GLU A 46 0.36 8.94 5.45
C GLU A 46 0.51 7.42 5.31
N LYS A 47 -0.34 6.64 5.98
CA LYS A 47 -0.36 5.17 5.84
C LYS A 47 -0.69 4.76 4.40
N ASN A 48 -1.69 5.38 3.78
CA ASN A 48 -2.10 5.09 2.42
C ASN A 48 -1.02 5.42 1.38
N ALA A 49 -0.14 6.38 1.65
CA ALA A 49 0.98 6.69 0.77
C ALA A 49 1.96 5.51 0.63
N ILE A 50 2.24 4.79 1.73
CA ILE A 50 3.33 3.81 1.83
C ILE A 50 2.88 2.36 2.12
N SER A 51 1.60 2.10 2.34
CA SER A 51 1.12 0.76 2.74
C SER A 51 1.29 -0.29 1.65
N HIS A 52 1.52 -1.53 2.08
CA HIS A 52 1.61 -2.70 1.20
C HIS A 52 0.33 -2.85 0.35
N ARG A 53 -0.84 -2.60 0.93
CA ARG A 53 -2.13 -2.62 0.22
C ARG A 53 -2.17 -1.57 -0.89
N SER A 54 -1.82 -0.33 -0.59
CA SER A 54 -1.77 0.76 -1.58
C SER A 54 -0.82 0.42 -2.73
N LYS A 55 0.37 -0.12 -2.42
CA LYS A 55 1.35 -0.56 -3.43
C LYS A 55 0.79 -1.66 -4.35
N ALA A 56 0.05 -2.63 -3.83
CA ALA A 56 -0.60 -3.67 -4.63
C ALA A 56 -1.68 -3.07 -5.56
N VAL A 57 -2.53 -2.20 -5.01
CA VAL A 57 -3.63 -1.56 -5.75
C VAL A 57 -3.09 -0.63 -6.85
N LYS A 58 -1.97 0.08 -6.62
CA LYS A 58 -1.32 0.90 -7.65
C LYS A 58 -0.89 0.06 -8.85
N LYS A 59 -0.33 -1.14 -8.63
CA LYS A 59 0.03 -2.07 -9.73
C LYS A 59 -1.19 -2.54 -10.52
N LEU A 60 -2.26 -2.90 -9.82
CA LEU A 60 -3.54 -3.25 -10.46
C LEU A 60 -4.08 -2.08 -11.30
N ARG A 61 -4.09 -0.86 -10.74
CA ARG A 61 -4.52 0.34 -11.45
C ARG A 61 -3.72 0.56 -12.74
N SER A 62 -2.40 0.40 -12.70
CA SER A 62 -1.57 0.52 -13.89
C SER A 62 -1.93 -0.51 -14.97
N LEU A 63 -2.35 -1.73 -14.62
CA LEU A 63 -2.88 -2.67 -15.60
C LEU A 63 -4.19 -2.17 -16.20
N LEU A 64 -5.15 -1.77 -15.35
CA LEU A 64 -6.46 -1.28 -15.81
C LEU A 64 -6.32 -0.07 -16.76
N ASP A 65 -5.42 0.85 -16.45
CA ASP A 65 -5.13 2.01 -17.29
C ASP A 65 -4.54 1.59 -18.65
N ARG A 66 -3.65 0.60 -18.68
CA ARG A 66 -3.13 0.04 -19.95
C ARG A 66 -4.22 -0.63 -20.78
N LEU A 67 -5.08 -1.43 -20.14
CA LEU A 67 -6.18 -2.13 -20.84
C LEU A 67 -7.16 -1.13 -21.46
N ARG A 68 -7.48 -0.03 -20.77
CA ARG A 68 -8.31 1.05 -21.31
C ARG A 68 -7.69 1.69 -22.55
N SER A 69 -6.38 1.94 -22.54
CA SER A 69 -5.68 2.54 -23.68
C SER A 69 -5.59 1.61 -24.90
N SER A 70 -5.50 0.28 -24.69
CA SER A 70 -5.48 -0.70 -25.79
C SER A 70 -6.85 -0.97 -26.44
N SER A 71 -7.95 -0.65 -25.77
CA SER A 71 -9.30 -0.87 -26.31
C SER A 71 -9.75 0.18 -27.33
N SER A 72 -9.03 1.30 -27.48
CA SER A 72 -9.36 2.37 -28.42
C SER A 72 -8.90 2.14 -29.86
N THR A 73 -8.29 0.99 -30.18
CA THR A 73 -7.73 0.70 -31.53
C THR A 73 -8.55 -0.32 -32.32
N PHE A 74 -9.68 -0.83 -31.80
CA PHE A 74 -10.47 -1.88 -32.46
C PHE A 74 -11.81 -1.41 -33.04
N THR A 75 -12.03 -0.10 -33.15
CA THR A 75 -13.11 0.47 -33.97
C THR A 75 -12.50 1.22 -35.14
N SER A 76 -12.03 0.49 -36.15
CA SER A 76 -11.97 0.97 -37.52
C SER A 76 -11.99 -0.17 -38.51
#